data_AF-A0AAU4AVL8-F1
#
_entry.id   AF-A0AAU4AVL8-F1
#
_cell.length_a   1.000
_cell.length_b   1.000
_cell.length_c   1.000
_cell.angle_alpha   90.00
_cell.angle_beta   90.00
_cell.angle_gamma   90.00
#
_symmetry.space_group_name_H-M   'P 1'
#
loop_
_entity.id
_entity.type
_entity.pdbx_description
1 polymer ?
#
loop_
_entity_poly.entity_id
_entity_poly.type
_entity_poly.pdbx_seq_one_letter_code
_entity_poly.pdbx_strand_id
1 'polypeptide(L)' 'MTTARTRTRPRTLHHEPDAVTWARERAGLTKRALAERVGISEQLMGEIESGWRNATPVNLAKIAQALNCPRVALERKRRP' A
#
# COMPACT_ATOMS: atom_id res chain seq x y z
N MET A 1 26.93 -9.54 -7.07
CA MET A 1 26.90 -9.15 -5.65
C MET A 1 25.63 -8.37 -5.40
N THR A 2 24.57 -9.01 -4.89
CA THR A 2 23.31 -8.31 -4.59
C THR A 2 23.30 -8.01 -3.10
N THR A 3 23.52 -6.75 -2.73
CA THR A 3 23.47 -6.29 -1.34
C THR A 3 22.13 -6.68 -0.73
N ALA A 4 22.15 -7.61 0.24
CA ALA A 4 21.00 -7.88 1.09
C ALA A 4 20.73 -6.60 1.90
N ARG A 5 19.79 -5.77 1.41
CA ARG A 5 19.36 -4.57 2.12
C ARG A 5 18.70 -5.02 3.42
N THR A 6 19.32 -4.73 4.56
CA THR A 6 18.69 -4.87 5.88
C THR A 6 17.41 -4.02 5.88
N ARG A 7 16.25 -4.68 5.91
CA ARG A 7 14.94 -4.00 5.85
C ARG A 7 14.44 -3.79 7.27
N THR A 8 14.43 -2.54 7.74
CA THR A 8 13.79 -2.18 9.01
C THR A 8 12.30 -1.89 8.75
N ARG A 9 11.39 -2.53 9.50
CA ARG A 9 9.96 -2.17 9.43
C ARG A 9 9.78 -0.72 9.89
N PRO A 10 9.08 0.14 9.13
CA PRO A 10 8.80 1.49 9.55
C PRO A 10 8.06 1.49 10.90
N ARG A 11 8.50 2.32 11.86
CA ARG A 11 7.82 2.49 13.15
C ARG A 11 6.44 3.13 12.99
N THR A 12 6.22 3.87 11.91
CA THR A 12 4.96 4.55 11.58
C THR A 12 4.63 4.37 10.10
N LEU A 13 3.40 3.95 9.81
CA LEU A 13 2.84 3.87 8.46
C LEU A 13 1.72 4.90 8.33
N HIS A 14 1.60 5.53 7.16
CA HIS A 14 0.50 6.43 6.85
C HIS A 14 -0.78 5.67 6.50
N HIS A 15 -0.65 4.41 6.09
CA HIS A 15 -1.74 3.55 5.66
C HIS A 15 -1.87 2.33 6.56
N GLU A 16 -3.07 1.74 6.57
CA GLU A 16 -3.35 0.47 7.20
C GLU A 16 -3.14 -0.66 6.18
N PRO A 17 -2.12 -1.53 6.35
CA PRO A 17 -1.77 -2.54 5.34
C PRO A 17 -2.92 -3.54 5.06
N ASP A 18 -3.63 -3.95 6.11
CA ASP A 18 -4.78 -4.84 6.01
C ASP A 18 -5.95 -4.17 5.26
N ALA A 19 -6.16 -2.86 5.45
CA ALA A 19 -7.20 -2.14 4.74
C ALA A 19 -6.93 -2.04 3.23
N VAL A 20 -5.66 -1.83 2.85
CA VAL A 20 -5.25 -1.84 1.43
C VAL A 20 -5.46 -3.22 0.81
N THR A 21 -5.08 -4.28 1.53
CA THR A 21 -5.25 -5.66 1.08
C THR A 21 -6.73 -5.99 0.90
N TRP A 22 -7.55 -5.69 1.90
CA TRP A 22 -9.00 -5.90 1.85
C TRP A 22 -9.65 -5.13 0.70
N ALA A 23 -9.31 -3.85 0.53
CA ALA A 23 -9.89 -3.02 -0.53
C ALA A 23 -9.51 -3.52 -1.93
N ARG A 24 -8.27 -4.00 -2.12
CA ARG A 24 -7.83 -4.64 -3.37
C ARG A 24 -8.65 -5.90 -3.67
N GLU A 25 -8.85 -6.76 -2.68
CA GLU A 25 -9.59 -8.02 -2.85
C GLU A 25 -11.06 -7.77 -3.15
N ARG A 26 -11.66 -6.78 -2.48
CA ARG A 26 -13.03 -6.33 -2.77
C ARG A 26 -13.19 -5.75 -4.17
N ALA A 27 -12.14 -5.16 -4.72
CA ALA A 27 -12.11 -4.68 -6.10
C ALA A 27 -11.82 -5.80 -7.13
N GLY A 28 -11.58 -7.04 -6.69
CA GLY A 28 -11.27 -8.17 -7.56
C GLY A 28 -9.92 -8.06 -8.27
N LEU A 29 -8.98 -7.28 -7.73
CA LEU A 29 -7.70 -6.99 -8.37
C LEU A 29 -6.58 -7.88 -7.82
N THR A 30 -5.67 -8.29 -8.69
CA THR A 30 -4.37 -8.84 -8.27
C THR A 30 -3.43 -7.71 -7.84
N LYS A 31 -2.36 -8.05 -7.09
CA LYS A 31 -1.34 -7.05 -6.68
C LYS A 31 -0.71 -6.39 -7.90
N ARG A 32 -0.36 -7.19 -8.92
CA ARG A 32 0.12 -6.70 -10.21
C ARG A 32 -0.86 -5.74 -10.88
N ALA A 33 -2.14 -6.10 -10.98
CA ALA A 33 -3.14 -5.25 -11.63
C ALA A 33 -3.33 -3.91 -10.90
N LEU A 34 -3.33 -3.91 -9.57
CA LEU A 34 -3.39 -2.65 -8.81
C LEU A 34 -2.10 -1.83 -8.97
N ALA A 35 -0.94 -2.49 -8.95
CA ALA A 35 0.35 -1.85 -9.14
C ALA A 35 0.46 -1.16 -10.51
N GLU A 36 0.02 -1.84 -11.57
CA GLU A 36 -0.07 -1.30 -12.94
C GLU A 36 -0.99 -0.07 -13.00
N ARG A 37 -2.18 -0.12 -12.38
CA ARG A 37 -3.10 1.03 -12.32
C ARG A 37 -2.52 2.24 -11.59
N VAL A 38 -1.76 1.99 -10.52
CA VAL A 38 -1.14 3.05 -9.70
C VAL A 38 0.16 3.58 -10.32
N GLY A 39 0.75 2.82 -11.24
CA GLY A 39 2.05 3.13 -11.87
C GLY A 39 3.23 2.84 -10.95
N ILE A 40 3.17 1.74 -10.17
CA ILE A 40 4.26 1.28 -9.31
C ILE A 40 4.58 -0.20 -9.57
N SER A 41 5.69 -0.70 -9.03
CA SER A 41 6.04 -2.12 -9.15
C SER A 41 5.18 -3.00 -8.26
N GLU A 42 4.90 -4.23 -8.71
CA GLU A 42 4.20 -5.24 -7.90
C GLU A 42 4.91 -5.50 -6.57
N GLN A 43 6.25 -5.53 -6.56
CA GLN A 43 7.02 -5.65 -5.33
C GLN A 43 6.72 -4.50 -4.35
N LEU A 44 6.67 -3.25 -4.83
CA LEU A 44 6.34 -2.11 -3.98
C LEU A 44 4.92 -2.22 -3.43
N MET A 45 3.96 -2.69 -4.24
CA MET A 45 2.60 -2.96 -3.77
C MET A 45 2.59 -4.00 -2.65
N GLY A 46 3.28 -5.13 -2.82
CA GLY A 46 3.40 -6.16 -1.79
C GLY A 46 4.05 -5.64 -0.50
N GLU A 47 5.06 -4.78 -0.61
CA GLU A 47 5.70 -4.13 0.54
C GLU A 47 4.76 -3.17 1.28
N ILE A 48 3.90 -2.44 0.55
CA ILE A 48 2.86 -1.57 1.12
C ILE A 48 1.82 -2.41 1.86
N GLU A 49 1.26 -3.42 1.21
CA GLU A 49 0.27 -4.33 1.80
C GLU A 49 0.80 -5.13 3.00
N SER A 50 2.10 -5.39 3.04
CA SER A 50 2.73 -6.09 4.16
C SER A 50 3.22 -5.16 5.28
N GLY A 51 3.09 -3.83 5.10
CA GLY A 51 3.59 -2.82 6.03
C GLY A 51 5.12 -2.71 6.10
N TRP A 52 5.85 -3.36 5.19
CA TRP A 52 7.30 -3.25 5.08
C TRP A 52 7.76 -1.92 4.51
N ARG A 53 6.87 -1.21 3.80
CA ARG A 53 7.14 0.11 3.23
C ARG A 53 5.96 1.03 3.46
N ASN A 54 6.27 2.26 3.89
CA ASN A 54 5.29 3.30 4.05
C ASN A 54 4.81 3.78 2.66
N ALA A 55 3.50 3.81 2.43
CA ALA A 55 2.95 4.46 1.25
C ALA A 55 3.08 5.98 1.45
N THR A 56 3.74 6.66 0.52
CA THR A 56 3.73 8.12 0.52
C THR A 56 2.28 8.61 0.36
N PRO A 57 1.94 9.82 0.87
CA PRO A 57 0.59 10.36 0.71
C PRO A 57 0.12 10.40 -0.75
N VAL A 58 1.04 10.64 -1.69
CA VAL A 58 0.80 10.61 -3.14
C VAL A 58 0.42 9.20 -3.61
N ASN A 59 1.19 8.18 -3.24
CA ASN A 59 0.89 6.80 -3.62
C ASN A 59 -0.40 6.31 -2.97
N LEU A 60 -0.65 6.68 -1.71
CA LEU A 60 -1.88 6.33 -1.02
C LEU A 60 -3.11 6.94 -1.70
N ALA A 61 -3.03 8.19 -2.16
CA ALA A 61 -4.09 8.83 -2.92
C ALA A 61 -4.33 8.13 -4.28
N LYS A 62 -3.27 7.74 -4.99
CA LYS A 62 -3.39 6.98 -6.23
C LYS A 62 -4.01 5.60 -6.02
N ILE A 63 -3.62 4.89 -4.95
CA ILE A 63 -4.21 3.60 -4.57
C ILE A 63 -5.69 3.76 -4.27
N ALA A 64 -6.07 4.77 -3.48
CA ALA A 64 -7.46 5.08 -3.17
C ALA A 64 -8.29 5.34 -4.45
N GLN A 65 -7.76 6.12 -5.38
CA GLN A 65 -8.40 6.36 -6.68
C GLN A 65 -8.53 5.07 -7.51
N ALA A 66 -7.47 4.26 -7.59
CA ALA A 66 -7.47 3.01 -8.35
C ALA A 66 -8.44 1.94 -7.78
N LEU A 67 -8.72 2.01 -6.48
CA LEU A 67 -9.66 1.17 -5.76
C LEU A 67 -11.06 1.77 -5.65
N ASN A 68 -11.27 2.98 -6.19
CA ASN A 68 -12.51 3.74 -6.09
C ASN A 68 -13.03 3.84 -4.63
N CYS A 69 -12.12 4.11 -3.69
CA CYS A 69 -12.44 4.24 -2.27
C CYS A 69 -11.85 5.53 -1.68
N PRO A 70 -12.43 6.07 -0.59
CA PRO A 70 -11.91 7.27 0.02
C PRO A 70 -10.58 7.00 0.73
N ARG A 71 -9.63 7.95 0.67
CA ARG A 71 -8.28 7.80 1.26
C ARG A 71 -8.33 7.44 2.74
N VAL A 72 -9.28 8.02 3.49
CA VAL A 72 -9.50 7.76 4.92
C VAL A 72 -9.82 6.30 5.24
N ALA A 73 -10.33 5.52 4.29
CA ALA A 73 -10.56 4.09 4.47
C ALA A 73 -9.25 3.28 4.47
N LEU A 74 -8.21 3.80 3.81
CA LEU A 74 -6.89 3.17 3.71
C LEU A 74 -5.87 3.76 4.69
N GLU A 75 -6.14 4.93 5.26
CA GLU A 75 -5.25 5.58 6.22
C GLU A 75 -5.22 4.82 7.56
N ARG A 76 -4.03 4.73 8.17
CA ARG A 76 -3.92 4.19 9.52
C ARG A 76 -4.56 5.18 10.49
N LYS A 77 -5.65 4.77 11.13
CA LYS A 77 -6.34 5.61 12.12
C LYS A 77 -5.38 5.90 13.27
N ARG A 78 -4.99 7.17 13.42
CA ARG A 78 -4.32 7.63 14.63
C ARG A 78 -5.35 7.60 15.73
N ARG A 79 -5.18 6.69 16.70
CA ARG A 79 -5.93 6.79 17.96
C ARG A 79 -5.39 8.02 18.73
N PRO A 80 -6.28 8.83 19.34
CA PRO A 80 -5.87 9.94 20.19
C PRO A 80 -5.05 9.46 21.39
#